data_AF-A0A9D5VTK1-F1
#
_entry.id   AF-A0A9D5VTK1-F1
#
_cell.length_a   1.000
_cell.length_b   1.000
_cell.length_c   1.000
_cell.angle_alpha   90.00
_cell.angle_beta   90.00
_cell.angle_gamma   90.00
#
_symmetry.space_group_name_H-M   'P 1'
#
loop_
_entity.id
_entity.type
_entity.pdbx_description
1 polymer ?
#
loop_
_entity_poly.entity_id
_entity_poly.type
_entity_poly.pdbx_seq_one_letter_code
_entity_poly.pdbx_strand_id
1 'polypeptide(L)'
;MMRKSKVFSIIDNGTEIEGKISTTGRLIIKGKVSGTLFAENVVVAKEGSLKGDVKAHNINIAGFFDGNADVINEISVLSTGSCLGKVSCKKIDVEVHGVLNAEVSCTEIEPSVSPVLYLKDIKKNSKEALPKKEIEKKETQTKNIIIDNFSISYEKKRKDLKVSFNIKKEEKTDEKMTIYVFVVLKTEKNIISIPNVSIKDGKPSTVINGKRVSFHKSNNVIFNVKTELEAKEFNSATIFLFDTEEKLIFEKKILVT
;
A
#
# COMPACT_ATOMS: atom_id res chain seq x y z
N MET A 1 11.63 33.65 10.31
CA MET A 1 11.66 32.69 9.19
C MET A 1 12.30 31.39 9.69
N MET A 2 11.53 30.34 9.99
CA MET A 2 12.08 29.06 10.46
C MET A 2 12.62 28.27 9.26
N ARG A 3 13.92 27.95 9.28
CA ARG A 3 14.51 26.97 8.35
C ARG A 3 13.94 25.60 8.67
N LYS A 4 13.11 25.02 7.79
CA LYS A 4 12.75 23.59 7.87
C LYS A 4 14.05 22.78 7.77
N SER A 5 14.39 22.05 8.82
CA SER A 5 15.49 21.09 8.82
C SER A 5 15.19 19.99 7.80
N LYS A 6 16.07 19.83 6.80
CA LYS A 6 16.00 18.73 5.83
C LYS A 6 16.26 17.43 6.58
N VAL A 7 15.22 16.65 6.82
CA VAL A 7 15.36 15.30 7.36
C VAL A 7 15.94 14.41 6.26
N PHE A 8 17.08 13.80 6.52
CA PHE A 8 17.67 12.83 5.61
C PHE A 8 18.21 11.62 6.38
N SER A 9 18.19 10.47 5.72
CA SER A 9 18.68 9.19 6.22
C SER A 9 19.57 8.57 5.16
N ILE A 10 20.64 7.92 5.61
CA ILE A 10 21.60 7.24 4.72
C ILE A 10 21.71 5.79 5.16
N ILE A 11 21.53 4.87 4.22
CA ILE A 11 21.89 3.46 4.36
C ILE A 11 23.22 3.32 3.67
N ASP A 12 24.30 3.27 4.45
CA ASP A 12 25.65 3.37 3.92
C ASP A 12 26.12 2.07 3.27
N ASN A 13 27.23 2.15 2.52
CA ASN A 13 27.87 0.97 1.95
C ASN A 13 28.24 -0.03 3.05
N GLY A 14 28.11 -1.34 2.76
CA GLY A 14 28.31 -2.42 3.73
C GLY A 14 27.10 -2.71 4.61
N THR A 15 26.01 -1.94 4.48
CA THR A 15 24.74 -2.20 5.19
C THR A 15 23.78 -2.98 4.30
N GLU A 16 23.22 -4.07 4.84
CA GLU A 16 22.14 -4.83 4.22
C GLU A 16 20.91 -4.81 5.14
N ILE A 17 19.76 -4.42 4.60
CA ILE A 17 18.51 -4.31 5.35
C ILE A 17 17.43 -5.13 4.65
N GLU A 18 16.80 -6.02 5.42
CA GLU A 18 15.62 -6.77 4.99
C GLU A 18 14.41 -6.35 5.84
N GLY A 19 13.31 -5.94 5.20
CA GLY A 19 12.06 -5.63 5.89
C GLY A 19 11.40 -4.32 5.44
N LYS A 20 10.77 -3.60 6.39
CA LYS A 20 10.00 -2.37 6.12
C LYS A 20 10.73 -1.12 6.61
N ILE A 21 10.94 -0.16 5.72
CA ILE A 21 11.57 1.13 6.00
C ILE A 21 10.56 2.25 5.76
N SER A 22 10.42 3.17 6.72
CA SER A 22 9.56 4.35 6.57
C SER A 22 10.31 5.60 7.06
N THR A 23 10.42 6.61 6.20
CA THR A 23 11.08 7.87 6.54
C THR A 23 10.34 9.06 5.94
N THR A 24 10.46 10.20 6.60
CA THR A 24 9.68 11.41 6.35
C THR A 24 10.41 12.41 5.45
N GLY A 25 11.60 12.05 4.97
CA GLY A 25 12.44 12.93 4.18
C GLY A 25 13.20 12.18 3.11
N ARG A 26 14.44 12.60 2.88
CA ARG A 26 15.29 12.02 1.84
C ARG A 26 15.98 10.76 2.35
N LEU A 27 15.79 9.65 1.67
CA LEU A 27 16.50 8.40 1.90
C LEU A 27 17.56 8.20 0.81
N ILE A 28 18.82 8.07 1.21
CA ILE A 28 19.93 7.75 0.32
C ILE A 28 20.37 6.32 0.59
N ILE A 29 20.33 5.48 -0.43
CA ILE A 29 20.67 4.06 -0.34
C ILE A 29 21.98 3.84 -1.09
N LYS A 30 23.04 3.57 -0.33
CA LYS A 30 24.34 3.13 -0.84
C LYS A 30 24.61 1.65 -0.58
N GLY A 31 23.89 1.05 0.37
CA GLY A 31 23.93 -0.38 0.68
C GLY A 31 22.87 -1.20 -0.08
N LYS A 32 22.51 -2.35 0.48
CA LYS A 32 21.47 -3.25 -0.05
C LYS A 32 20.20 -3.15 0.78
N VAL A 33 19.06 -3.00 0.11
CA VAL A 33 17.75 -2.97 0.74
C VAL A 33 16.83 -3.95 0.02
N SER A 34 16.21 -4.86 0.77
CA SER A 34 15.22 -5.81 0.28
C SER A 34 13.94 -5.70 1.10
N GLY A 35 12.81 -5.32 0.50
CA GLY A 35 11.51 -5.26 1.17
C GLY A 35 10.65 -4.06 0.79
N THR A 36 9.94 -3.48 1.75
CA THR A 36 8.98 -2.40 1.49
C THR A 36 9.49 -1.05 1.99
N LEU A 37 9.47 -0.04 1.12
CA LEU A 37 10.04 1.27 1.41
C LEU A 37 9.02 2.39 1.22
N PHE A 38 8.91 3.27 2.22
CA PHE A 38 8.10 4.49 2.18
C PHE A 38 8.99 5.70 2.48
N ALA A 39 9.12 6.62 1.54
CA ALA A 39 9.91 7.84 1.74
C ALA A 39 9.38 8.99 0.88
N GLU A 40 9.66 10.24 1.26
CA GLU A 40 9.32 11.36 0.38
C GLU A 40 10.21 11.36 -0.86
N ASN A 41 11.53 11.25 -0.67
CA ASN A 41 12.50 11.23 -1.76
C ASN A 41 13.45 10.05 -1.58
N VAL A 42 13.57 9.20 -2.59
CA VAL A 42 14.49 8.06 -2.59
C VAL A 42 15.61 8.32 -3.58
N VAL A 43 16.84 8.10 -3.15
CA VAL A 43 18.02 8.12 -4.01
C VAL A 43 18.71 6.78 -3.86
N VAL A 44 18.67 5.97 -4.91
CA VAL A 44 19.52 4.78 -5.01
C VAL A 44 20.85 5.24 -5.60
N ALA A 45 21.89 5.35 -4.76
CA ALA A 45 23.22 5.75 -5.19
C ALA A 45 23.84 4.69 -6.12
N LYS A 46 24.95 5.01 -6.80
CA LYS A 46 25.58 4.14 -7.81
C LYS A 46 25.92 2.74 -7.27
N GLU A 47 26.38 2.68 -6.03
CA GLU A 47 26.71 1.47 -5.29
C GLU A 47 25.49 0.78 -4.63
N GLY A 48 24.34 1.47 -4.60
CA GLY A 48 23.13 1.03 -3.93
C GLY A 48 22.32 0.01 -4.74
N SER A 49 21.69 -0.92 -4.02
CA SER A 49 20.75 -1.88 -4.58
C SER A 49 19.45 -1.86 -3.78
N LEU A 50 18.33 -1.63 -4.45
CA LEU A 50 17.00 -1.65 -3.87
C LEU A 50 16.13 -2.71 -4.55
N LYS A 51 15.66 -3.69 -3.78
CA LYS A 51 14.76 -4.74 -4.25
C LYS A 51 13.43 -4.72 -3.47
N GLY A 52 12.31 -4.72 -4.17
CA GLY A 52 10.97 -4.81 -3.55
C GLY A 52 10.03 -3.65 -3.87
N ASP A 53 9.10 -3.37 -2.96
CA ASP A 53 7.98 -2.44 -3.20
C ASP A 53 8.26 -1.06 -2.62
N VAL A 54 8.23 -0.02 -3.47
CA VAL A 54 8.60 1.35 -3.10
C VAL A 54 7.43 2.29 -3.33
N LYS A 55 7.13 3.12 -2.32
CA LYS A 55 6.24 4.28 -2.48
C LYS A 55 6.98 5.56 -2.14
N ALA A 56 7.06 6.48 -3.10
CA ALA A 56 7.74 7.75 -2.89
C ALA A 56 7.16 8.90 -3.72
N HIS A 57 7.49 10.14 -3.36
CA HIS A 57 7.13 11.28 -4.23
C HIS A 57 8.03 11.31 -5.44
N ASN A 58 9.34 11.21 -5.20
CA ASN A 58 10.35 11.18 -6.24
C ASN A 58 11.36 10.06 -5.98
N ILE A 59 11.82 9.42 -7.06
CA ILE A 59 12.86 8.38 -7.00
C ILE A 59 13.96 8.72 -8.01
N ASN A 60 15.21 8.77 -7.55
CA ASN A 60 16.39 8.89 -8.42
C ASN A 60 17.19 7.59 -8.35
N ILE A 61 17.42 6.96 -9.50
CA ILE A 61 18.09 5.67 -9.61
C ILE A 61 19.44 5.87 -10.30
N ALA A 62 20.52 5.87 -9.53
CA ALA A 62 21.90 5.82 -10.02
C ALA A 62 22.52 4.41 -9.93
N GLY A 63 21.98 3.56 -9.06
CA GLY A 63 22.40 2.16 -8.87
C GLY A 63 21.38 1.18 -9.43
N PHE A 64 21.11 0.12 -8.69
CA PHE A 64 20.22 -0.96 -9.13
C PHE A 64 18.86 -0.93 -8.42
N PHE A 65 17.78 -0.98 -9.18
CA PHE A 65 16.41 -1.14 -8.69
C PHE A 65 15.73 -2.34 -9.36
N ASP A 66 15.09 -3.18 -8.57
CA ASP A 66 14.29 -4.33 -9.04
C ASP A 66 13.04 -4.51 -8.17
N GLY A 67 11.87 -4.20 -8.73
CA GLY A 67 10.60 -4.39 -8.02
C GLY A 67 9.47 -3.50 -8.53
N ASN A 68 8.53 -3.16 -7.63
CA ASN A 68 7.39 -2.31 -7.96
C ASN A 68 7.56 -0.92 -7.35
N ALA A 69 7.43 0.14 -8.14
CA ALA A 69 7.50 1.52 -7.68
C ALA A 69 6.19 2.26 -7.94
N ASP A 70 5.55 2.76 -6.88
CA ASP A 70 4.46 3.74 -6.94
C ASP A 70 5.03 5.13 -6.65
N VAL A 71 5.23 5.93 -7.70
CA VAL A 71 5.86 7.25 -7.62
C VAL A 71 4.83 8.34 -7.87
N ILE A 72 4.65 9.24 -6.91
CA ILE A 72 3.58 10.26 -6.98
C ILE A 72 3.89 11.33 -8.03
N ASN A 73 5.15 11.67 -8.24
CA ASN A 73 5.55 12.69 -9.19
C ASN A 73 6.50 12.14 -10.24
N GLU A 74 7.78 11.98 -9.90
CA GLU A 74 8.84 11.78 -10.89
C GLU A 74 9.79 10.65 -10.51
N ILE A 75 10.08 9.80 -11.49
CA ILE A 75 11.17 8.84 -11.43
C ILE A 75 12.24 9.21 -12.44
N SER A 76 13.48 9.32 -11.99
CA SER A 76 14.63 9.64 -12.81
C SER A 76 15.63 8.49 -12.78
N VAL A 77 15.86 7.84 -13.92
CA VAL A 77 16.92 6.86 -14.10
C VAL A 77 18.15 7.58 -14.61
N LEU A 78 19.16 7.73 -13.75
CA LEU A 78 20.39 8.45 -14.05
C LEU A 78 21.31 7.62 -14.96
N SER A 79 22.36 8.24 -15.48
CA SER A 79 23.30 7.63 -16.46
C SER A 79 23.94 6.30 -16.03
N THR A 80 24.04 6.01 -14.73
CA THR A 80 24.56 4.71 -14.23
C THR A 80 23.47 3.78 -13.69
N GLY A 81 22.22 4.22 -13.71
CA GLY A 81 21.08 3.54 -13.11
C GLY A 81 20.56 2.38 -13.94
N SER A 82 20.08 1.35 -13.26
CA SER A 82 19.33 0.25 -13.86
C SER A 82 18.03 0.02 -13.10
N CYS A 83 16.92 0.04 -13.82
CA CYS A 83 15.57 -0.11 -13.28
C CYS A 83 14.87 -1.32 -13.92
N LEU A 84 14.50 -2.31 -13.11
CA LEU A 84 13.74 -3.50 -13.50
C LEU A 84 12.42 -3.59 -12.72
N GLY A 85 11.41 -4.19 -13.34
CA GLY A 85 10.12 -4.48 -12.69
C GLY A 85 8.97 -3.62 -13.20
N LYS A 86 8.18 -3.02 -12.31
CA LYS A 86 6.99 -2.21 -12.67
C LYS A 86 7.04 -0.84 -12.02
N VAL A 87 6.69 0.19 -12.77
CA VAL A 87 6.73 1.57 -12.31
C VAL A 87 5.44 2.30 -12.68
N SER A 88 4.78 2.87 -11.68
CA SER A 88 3.66 3.80 -11.84
C SER A 88 4.16 5.20 -11.46
N CYS A 89 4.07 6.17 -12.37
CA CYS A 89 4.53 7.53 -12.13
C CYS A 89 3.71 8.57 -12.91
N LYS A 90 3.95 9.87 -12.68
CA LYS A 90 3.44 10.91 -13.59
C LYS A 90 4.45 11.28 -14.64
N LYS A 91 5.70 11.44 -14.21
CA LYS A 91 6.83 11.83 -15.04
C LYS A 91 7.92 10.79 -14.91
N ILE A 92 8.53 10.48 -16.04
CA ILE A 92 9.72 9.66 -16.11
C ILE A 92 10.79 10.43 -16.87
N ASP A 93 12.00 10.42 -16.31
CA ASP A 93 13.20 10.94 -16.94
C ASP A 93 14.24 9.83 -17.01
N VAL A 94 14.91 9.70 -18.14
CA VAL A 94 15.96 8.69 -18.34
C VAL A 94 17.14 9.38 -18.99
N GLU A 95 18.24 9.48 -18.24
CA GLU A 95 19.49 10.06 -18.72
C GLU A 95 20.18 9.12 -19.72
N VAL A 96 21.08 9.69 -20.54
CA VAL A 96 21.91 8.92 -21.47
C VAL A 96 22.72 7.87 -20.69
N HIS A 97 22.69 6.62 -21.17
CA HIS A 97 23.25 5.41 -20.57
C HIS A 97 22.45 4.79 -19.41
N GLY A 98 21.35 5.41 -18.98
CA GLY A 98 20.41 4.80 -18.04
C GLY A 98 19.70 3.59 -18.65
N VAL A 99 19.57 2.50 -17.89
CA VAL A 99 18.92 1.26 -18.34
C VAL A 99 17.54 1.14 -17.70
N LEU A 100 16.49 1.23 -18.53
CA LEU A 100 15.10 1.04 -18.11
C LEU A 100 14.52 -0.23 -18.73
N ASN A 101 14.47 -1.30 -17.95
CA ASN A 101 13.89 -2.60 -18.31
C ASN A 101 12.67 -2.89 -17.42
N ALA A 102 11.70 -1.97 -17.42
CA ALA A 102 10.52 -2.04 -16.57
C ALA A 102 9.23 -1.76 -17.34
N GLU A 103 8.10 -2.30 -16.87
CA GLU A 103 6.76 -1.93 -17.33
C GLU A 103 6.39 -0.58 -16.68
N VAL A 104 6.34 0.48 -17.49
CA VAL A 104 6.07 1.84 -16.99
C VAL A 104 4.67 2.29 -17.38
N SER A 105 3.89 2.70 -16.39
CA SER A 105 2.61 3.37 -16.56
C SER A 105 2.73 4.83 -16.10
N CYS A 106 2.81 5.75 -17.07
CA CYS A 106 2.76 7.19 -16.78
C CYS A 106 1.31 7.67 -16.88
N THR A 107 0.76 8.22 -15.81
CA THR A 107 -0.61 8.78 -15.83
C THR A 107 -0.61 10.24 -15.40
N GLU A 108 -1.10 11.14 -16.26
CA GLU A 108 -1.28 12.58 -15.97
C GLU A 108 -2.51 12.85 -15.08
N ILE A 109 -2.81 11.93 -14.17
CA ILE A 109 -3.89 12.15 -13.22
C ILE A 109 -3.31 13.02 -12.10
N GLU A 110 -3.74 14.27 -12.04
CA GLU A 110 -3.54 15.15 -10.88
C GLU A 110 -3.84 14.36 -9.60
N PRO A 111 -2.90 14.28 -8.63
CA PRO A 111 -3.20 13.63 -7.38
C PRO A 111 -4.17 14.57 -6.66
N SER A 112 -5.39 14.12 -6.43
CA SER A 112 -6.38 14.85 -5.64
C SER A 112 -6.05 14.85 -4.14
N VAL A 113 -4.78 14.92 -3.75
CA VAL A 113 -4.31 15.09 -2.37
C VAL A 113 -3.07 15.99 -2.35
N SER A 114 -3.20 17.11 -1.64
CA SER A 114 -2.13 18.07 -1.40
C SER A 114 -1.09 17.51 -0.41
N PRO A 115 0.19 17.96 -0.45
CA PRO A 115 1.32 17.31 0.25
C PRO A 115 1.36 17.46 1.78
N VAL A 116 0.28 17.90 2.44
CA VAL A 116 0.35 18.48 3.80
C VAL A 116 -0.05 17.51 4.93
N LEU A 117 -0.56 16.30 4.65
CA LEU A 117 -1.21 15.49 5.69
C LEU A 117 -0.46 14.26 6.20
N TYR A 118 0.74 13.94 5.71
CA TYR A 118 1.35 12.65 6.06
C TYR A 118 1.93 12.52 7.48
N LEU A 119 1.99 13.60 8.30
CA LEU A 119 2.77 13.58 9.56
C LEU A 119 2.19 14.32 10.77
N LYS A 120 0.89 14.63 10.82
CA LYS A 120 0.35 15.31 12.02
C LYS A 120 0.14 14.39 13.24
N ASP A 121 0.17 13.07 13.11
CA ASP A 121 -0.25 12.18 14.22
C ASP A 121 0.87 11.54 15.06
N ILE A 122 2.15 11.90 14.86
CA ILE A 122 3.26 11.28 15.62
C ILE A 122 3.78 12.15 16.78
N LYS A 123 3.23 13.36 17.00
CA LYS A 123 3.64 14.23 18.13
C LYS A 123 2.45 14.73 18.96
N LYS A 124 1.75 13.82 19.62
CA LYS A 124 1.15 14.13 20.93
C LYS A 124 0.90 12.85 21.74
N ASN A 125 1.38 12.90 22.98
CA ASN A 125 1.11 11.99 24.09
C ASN A 125 1.84 10.64 24.13
N SER A 126 3.15 10.71 24.38
CA SER A 126 3.70 9.92 25.48
C SER A 126 3.32 10.58 26.81
N LYS A 127 2.34 10.01 27.53
CA LYS A 127 2.37 9.81 28.98
C LYS A 127 1.09 9.13 29.49
N GLU A 128 1.35 8.09 30.28
CA GLU A 128 0.56 7.52 31.39
C GLU A 128 -0.54 6.46 31.12
N ALA A 129 -0.11 5.22 31.39
CA ALA A 129 -0.70 4.18 32.26
C ALA A 129 -2.13 3.65 32.04
N LEU A 130 -2.20 2.32 31.85
CA LEU A 130 -3.39 1.48 32.00
C LEU A 130 -4.08 1.67 33.37
N PRO A 131 -5.41 1.58 33.43
CA PRO A 131 -5.99 0.32 33.89
C PRO A 131 -7.22 -0.18 33.10
N LYS A 132 -7.45 -1.48 33.26
CA LYS A 132 -8.46 -2.36 32.65
C LYS A 132 -9.91 -1.88 32.87
N LYS A 133 -10.77 -2.09 31.86
CA LYS A 133 -12.12 -2.69 32.03
C LYS A 133 -12.71 -3.09 30.67
N GLU A 134 -13.30 -4.29 30.66
CA GLU A 134 -14.22 -4.82 29.64
C GLU A 134 -15.36 -3.83 29.38
N ILE A 135 -15.84 -3.76 28.14
CA ILE A 135 -17.26 -3.70 27.76
C ILE A 135 -17.37 -4.01 26.25
N GLU A 136 -18.34 -4.87 25.97
CA GLU A 136 -18.79 -5.34 24.66
C GLU A 136 -19.30 -4.25 23.71
N LYS A 137 -19.24 -4.58 22.41
CA LYS A 137 -20.07 -4.15 21.27
C LYS A 137 -20.25 -2.65 21.02
N LYS A 138 -19.71 -2.21 19.88
CA LYS A 138 -20.47 -1.42 18.90
C LYS A 138 -19.95 -1.68 17.48
N GLU A 139 -20.72 -2.45 16.73
CA GLU A 139 -20.66 -2.48 15.27
C GLU A 139 -20.77 -1.05 14.75
N THR A 140 -19.73 -0.56 14.09
CA THR A 140 -19.85 0.66 13.29
C THR A 140 -20.32 0.25 11.91
N GLN A 141 -21.60 -0.08 11.81
CA GLN A 141 -22.31 -0.17 10.53
C GLN A 141 -22.56 1.25 10.02
N THR A 142 -21.80 1.68 9.02
CA THR A 142 -22.16 2.83 8.19
C THR A 142 -22.92 2.33 6.95
N LYS A 143 -24.12 2.87 6.80
CA LYS A 143 -25.34 2.23 6.27
C LYS A 143 -25.53 2.24 4.74
N ASN A 144 -24.54 2.52 3.88
CA ASN A 144 -24.84 2.86 2.47
C ASN A 144 -24.14 1.98 1.42
N ILE A 145 -23.55 0.85 1.81
CA ILE A 145 -22.79 -0.04 0.90
C ILE A 145 -23.22 -1.50 1.08
N ILE A 146 -23.46 -2.17 -0.04
CA ILE A 146 -23.82 -3.59 -0.10
C ILE A 146 -22.65 -4.37 -0.69
N ILE A 147 -22.30 -5.49 -0.04
CA ILE A 147 -21.38 -6.49 -0.57
C ILE A 147 -22.14 -7.78 -0.89
N ASP A 148 -22.09 -8.18 -2.15
CA ASP A 148 -22.65 -9.43 -2.67
C ASP A 148 -21.63 -10.21 -3.54
N ASN A 149 -21.99 -11.44 -3.91
CA ASN A 149 -21.19 -12.34 -4.76
C ASN A 149 -19.74 -12.54 -4.27
N PHE A 150 -19.54 -12.64 -2.95
CA PHE A 150 -18.24 -12.97 -2.40
C PHE A 150 -17.84 -14.39 -2.79
N SER A 151 -16.64 -14.54 -3.34
CA SER A 151 -16.04 -15.82 -3.69
C SER A 151 -14.54 -15.79 -3.43
N ILE A 152 -14.03 -16.94 -3.02
CA ILE A 152 -12.61 -17.22 -2.87
C ILE A 152 -12.31 -18.49 -3.68
N SER A 153 -11.35 -18.42 -4.60
CA SER A 153 -10.91 -19.57 -5.38
C SER A 153 -9.39 -19.67 -5.36
N TYR A 154 -8.89 -20.89 -5.48
CA TYR A 154 -7.45 -21.16 -5.43
C TYR A 154 -7.02 -22.03 -6.60
N GLU A 155 -6.01 -21.58 -7.34
CA GLU A 155 -5.39 -22.33 -8.43
C GLU A 155 -4.07 -22.97 -7.96
N LYS A 156 -4.11 -24.25 -7.59
CA LYS A 156 -2.97 -24.98 -7.00
C LYS A 156 -1.68 -24.90 -7.82
N LYS A 157 -1.77 -25.04 -9.14
CA LYS A 157 -0.60 -25.05 -10.04
C LYS A 157 0.14 -23.72 -10.03
N ARG A 158 -0.60 -22.61 -9.89
CA ARG A 158 -0.04 -21.25 -9.94
C ARG A 158 0.11 -20.61 -8.57
N LYS A 159 -0.33 -21.29 -7.51
CA LYS A 159 -0.39 -20.76 -6.15
C LYS A 159 -1.13 -19.42 -6.08
N ASP A 160 -2.18 -19.28 -6.90
CA ASP A 160 -2.96 -18.06 -7.03
C ASP A 160 -4.26 -18.18 -6.25
N LEU A 161 -4.42 -17.33 -5.24
CA LEU A 161 -5.66 -17.13 -4.53
C LEU A 161 -6.38 -15.92 -5.12
N LYS A 162 -7.57 -16.14 -5.66
CA LYS A 162 -8.46 -15.10 -6.16
C LYS A 162 -9.58 -14.86 -5.16
N VAL A 163 -9.68 -13.62 -4.68
CA VAL A 163 -10.80 -13.16 -3.86
C VAL A 163 -11.60 -12.16 -4.70
N SER A 164 -12.90 -12.39 -4.87
CA SER A 164 -13.74 -11.48 -5.63
C SER A 164 -15.10 -11.25 -5.00
N PHE A 165 -15.62 -10.04 -5.14
CA PHE A 165 -16.94 -9.65 -4.67
C PHE A 165 -17.41 -8.41 -5.41
N ASN A 166 -18.72 -8.16 -5.33
CA ASN A 166 -19.34 -6.97 -5.85
C ASN A 166 -19.56 -5.97 -4.72
N ILE A 167 -19.30 -4.69 -5.01
CA ILE A 167 -19.63 -3.56 -4.15
C ILE A 167 -20.72 -2.76 -4.85
N LYS A 168 -21.80 -2.41 -4.13
CA LYS A 168 -22.91 -1.60 -4.64
C LYS A 168 -23.26 -0.49 -3.66
N LYS A 169 -23.65 0.68 -4.15
CA LYS A 169 -24.27 1.72 -3.33
C LYS A 169 -25.73 1.37 -3.07
N GLU A 170 -26.17 1.60 -1.85
CA GLU A 170 -27.59 1.49 -1.51
C GLU A 170 -28.38 2.73 -1.96
N GLU A 171 -27.76 3.91 -1.92
CA GLU A 171 -28.37 5.17 -2.34
C GLU A 171 -28.31 5.37 -3.87
N LYS A 172 -29.39 5.93 -4.43
CA LYS A 172 -29.51 6.25 -5.87
C LYS A 172 -28.78 7.56 -6.26
N THR A 173 -27.77 7.97 -5.51
CA THR A 173 -26.92 9.09 -5.91
C THR A 173 -26.03 8.65 -7.07
N ASP A 174 -25.97 9.49 -8.12
CA ASP A 174 -25.09 9.26 -9.27
C ASP A 174 -23.67 9.81 -9.04
N GLU A 175 -23.39 10.35 -7.86
CA GLU A 175 -22.07 10.86 -7.51
C GLU A 175 -21.04 9.73 -7.49
N LYS A 176 -19.89 9.93 -8.14
CA LYS A 176 -18.80 8.95 -8.14
C LYS A 176 -18.24 8.81 -6.73
N MET A 177 -18.16 7.58 -6.23
CA MET A 177 -17.54 7.27 -4.95
C MET A 177 -16.19 6.62 -5.18
N THR A 178 -15.18 7.01 -4.41
CA THR A 178 -13.85 6.42 -4.45
C THR A 178 -13.48 5.92 -3.06
N ILE A 179 -13.06 4.66 -2.98
CA ILE A 179 -12.78 3.98 -1.71
C ILE A 179 -11.49 3.16 -1.81
N TYR A 180 -10.89 2.87 -0.66
CA TYR A 180 -9.84 1.88 -0.50
C TYR A 180 -10.42 0.59 0.06
N VAL A 181 -10.13 -0.51 -0.62
CA VAL A 181 -10.70 -1.82 -0.32
C VAL A 181 -9.61 -2.76 0.19
N PHE A 182 -9.92 -3.44 1.29
CA PHE A 182 -9.10 -4.50 1.86
C PHE A 182 -9.92 -5.74 2.16
N VAL A 183 -9.27 -6.89 2.11
CA VAL A 183 -9.76 -8.16 2.64
C VAL A 183 -8.72 -8.69 3.62
N VAL A 184 -9.14 -8.95 4.86
CA VAL A 184 -8.33 -9.68 5.83
C VAL A 184 -8.84 -11.10 5.92
N LEU A 185 -8.04 -12.05 5.46
CA LEU A 185 -8.31 -13.48 5.58
C LEU A 185 -7.68 -14.02 6.86
N LYS A 186 -8.44 -14.82 7.62
CA LYS A 186 -7.97 -15.45 8.85
C LYS A 186 -8.11 -16.96 8.75
N THR A 187 -7.03 -17.65 9.06
CA THR A 187 -6.97 -19.09 9.35
C THR A 187 -6.87 -19.28 10.88
N GLU A 188 -6.74 -20.50 11.37
CA GLU A 188 -6.48 -20.75 12.80
C GLU A 188 -5.14 -20.17 13.28
N LYS A 189 -4.12 -20.14 12.42
CA LYS A 189 -2.73 -19.81 12.80
C LYS A 189 -2.21 -18.53 12.17
N ASN A 190 -2.77 -18.15 11.02
CA ASN A 190 -2.27 -17.07 10.16
C ASN A 190 -3.36 -16.05 9.85
N ILE A 191 -2.95 -14.79 9.74
CA ILE A 191 -3.79 -13.69 9.26
C ILE A 191 -3.08 -13.05 8.07
N ILE A 192 -3.81 -12.87 6.97
CA ILE A 192 -3.31 -12.23 5.75
C ILE A 192 -4.20 -11.05 5.42
N SER A 193 -3.60 -9.91 5.13
CA SER A 193 -4.29 -8.76 4.52
C SER A 193 -4.06 -8.74 3.01
N ILE A 194 -5.08 -8.30 2.29
CA ILE A 194 -5.09 -8.19 0.85
C ILE A 194 -5.66 -6.81 0.52
N PRO A 195 -4.86 -5.86 -0.02
CA PRO A 195 -3.41 -5.95 -0.27
C PRO A 195 -2.57 -6.14 1.00
N ASN A 196 -1.35 -6.64 0.85
CA ASN A 196 -0.47 -6.97 1.98
C ASN A 196 -0.05 -5.71 2.75
N VAL A 197 -0.68 -5.51 3.91
CA VAL A 197 -0.42 -4.41 4.83
C VAL A 197 -0.42 -4.90 6.27
N SER A 198 0.36 -4.23 7.12
CA SER A 198 0.36 -4.54 8.55
C SER A 198 -1.05 -4.36 9.13
N ILE A 199 -1.45 -5.27 10.00
CA ILE A 199 -2.75 -5.26 10.67
C ILE A 199 -2.53 -4.75 12.10
N LYS A 200 -3.30 -3.75 12.53
CA LYS A 200 -3.38 -3.28 13.91
C LYS A 200 -4.82 -3.40 14.37
N ASP A 201 -5.04 -4.01 15.54
CA ASP A 201 -6.37 -4.24 16.11
C ASP A 201 -7.35 -4.96 15.14
N GLY A 202 -6.82 -5.87 14.32
CA GLY A 202 -7.60 -6.60 13.33
C GLY A 202 -7.95 -5.82 12.05
N LYS A 203 -7.49 -4.57 11.93
CA LYS A 203 -7.75 -3.68 10.78
C LYS A 203 -6.47 -3.36 10.00
N PRO A 204 -6.57 -3.10 8.68
CA PRO A 204 -5.49 -2.54 7.88
C PRO A 204 -4.94 -1.25 8.50
N SER A 205 -3.63 -1.18 8.77
CA SER A 205 -3.00 0.00 9.40
C SER A 205 -2.52 1.08 8.43
N THR A 206 -2.61 0.83 7.12
CA THR A 206 -2.18 1.77 6.07
C THR A 206 -3.23 1.79 4.97
N VAL A 207 -4.24 2.64 5.12
CA VAL A 207 -5.46 2.63 4.30
C VAL A 207 -5.18 2.95 2.83
N ILE A 208 -4.28 3.89 2.57
CA ILE A 208 -3.87 4.28 1.20
C ILE A 208 -3.22 3.16 0.38
N ASN A 209 -2.81 2.05 1.03
CA ASN A 209 -2.29 0.86 0.35
C ASN A 209 -3.39 -0.12 -0.04
N GLY A 210 -4.65 0.22 0.19
CA GLY A 210 -5.79 -0.58 -0.24
C GLY A 210 -5.96 -0.52 -1.75
N LYS A 211 -6.71 -1.47 -2.29
CA LYS A 211 -7.09 -1.39 -3.69
C LYS A 211 -8.06 -0.23 -3.85
N ARG A 212 -7.64 0.81 -4.56
CA ARG A 212 -8.49 1.96 -4.88
C ARG A 212 -9.56 1.54 -5.89
N VAL A 213 -10.81 1.78 -5.56
CA VAL A 213 -11.97 1.45 -6.40
C VAL A 213 -12.84 2.69 -6.51
N SER A 214 -13.14 3.10 -7.74
CA SER A 214 -14.03 4.23 -8.02
C SER A 214 -15.24 3.79 -8.83
N PHE A 215 -16.45 4.15 -8.40
CA PHE A 215 -17.69 3.72 -9.06
C PHE A 215 -18.89 4.63 -8.80
N HIS A 216 -19.81 4.67 -9.76
CA HIS A 216 -21.09 5.39 -9.66
C HIS A 216 -22.15 4.56 -8.94
N LYS A 217 -22.39 3.31 -9.36
CA LYS A 217 -23.42 2.43 -8.78
C LYS A 217 -22.84 1.17 -8.17
N SER A 218 -21.97 0.48 -8.91
CA SER A 218 -21.34 -0.75 -8.45
C SER A 218 -19.96 -0.96 -9.08
N ASN A 219 -19.17 -1.84 -8.46
CA ASN A 219 -17.90 -2.31 -9.01
C ASN A 219 -17.65 -3.78 -8.63
N ASN A 220 -17.05 -4.56 -9.52
CA ASN A 220 -16.56 -5.89 -9.20
C ASN A 220 -15.10 -5.80 -8.76
N VAL A 221 -14.85 -6.13 -7.50
CA VAL A 221 -13.52 -6.07 -6.91
C VAL A 221 -12.90 -7.46 -6.92
N ILE A 222 -11.75 -7.57 -7.58
CA ILE A 222 -10.95 -8.80 -7.65
C ILE A 222 -9.57 -8.54 -7.05
N PHE A 223 -9.12 -9.43 -6.17
CA PHE A 223 -7.75 -9.54 -5.72
C PHE A 223 -7.17 -10.86 -6.18
N ASN A 224 -5.92 -10.82 -6.67
CA ASN A 224 -5.13 -12.02 -6.96
C ASN A 224 -3.89 -11.97 -6.07
N VAL A 225 -3.65 -13.01 -5.28
CA VAL A 225 -2.58 -13.08 -4.30
C VAL A 225 -1.81 -14.39 -4.47
N LYS A 226 -0.49 -14.31 -4.52
CA LYS A 226 0.38 -15.49 -4.46
C LYS A 226 0.45 -15.98 -3.02
N THR A 227 0.01 -17.21 -2.76
CA THR A 227 0.04 -17.82 -1.43
C THR A 227 0.03 -19.33 -1.54
N GLU A 228 0.63 -20.02 -0.57
CA GLU A 228 0.57 -21.48 -0.48
C GLU A 228 -0.71 -21.98 0.20
N LEU A 229 -1.43 -21.09 0.88
CA LEU A 229 -2.66 -21.39 1.61
C LEU A 229 -3.85 -21.52 0.65
N GLU A 230 -4.50 -22.69 0.68
CA GLU A 230 -5.69 -22.99 -0.11
C GLU A 230 -6.92 -22.24 0.41
N ALA A 231 -7.91 -22.03 -0.46
CA ALA A 231 -9.16 -21.33 -0.10
C ALA A 231 -9.88 -21.93 1.13
N LYS A 232 -9.81 -23.25 1.31
CA LYS A 232 -10.43 -24.00 2.42
C LYS A 232 -9.75 -23.81 3.77
N GLU A 233 -8.55 -23.26 3.80
CA GLU A 233 -7.79 -23.06 5.06
C GLU A 233 -8.20 -21.77 5.79
N PHE A 234 -8.98 -20.91 5.12
CA PHE A 234 -9.48 -19.67 5.70
C PHE A 234 -10.83 -19.92 6.38
N ASN A 235 -10.92 -19.54 7.65
CA ASN A 235 -12.14 -19.68 8.47
C ASN A 235 -13.03 -18.43 8.34
N SER A 236 -12.42 -17.28 8.03
CA SER A 236 -13.16 -16.03 7.82
C SER A 236 -12.43 -15.05 6.93
N ALA A 237 -13.21 -14.19 6.29
CA ALA A 237 -12.75 -13.04 5.51
C ALA A 237 -13.44 -11.78 6.05
N THR A 238 -12.69 -10.75 6.41
CA THR A 238 -13.24 -9.44 6.78
C THR A 238 -12.93 -8.44 5.69
N ILE A 239 -13.97 -7.86 5.09
CA ILE A 239 -13.85 -6.80 4.10
C ILE A 239 -13.89 -5.46 4.82
N PHE A 240 -12.91 -4.61 4.55
CA PHE A 240 -12.86 -3.23 5.03
C PHE A 240 -12.89 -2.28 3.85
N LEU A 241 -13.77 -1.29 3.92
CA LEU A 241 -13.82 -0.17 2.98
C LEU A 241 -13.53 1.11 3.74
N PHE A 242 -12.64 1.91 3.20
CA PHE A 242 -12.30 3.22 3.70
C PHE A 242 -12.56 4.27 2.62
N ASP A 243 -12.97 5.47 3.01
CA ASP A 243 -13.07 6.59 2.09
C ASP A 243 -11.68 7.18 1.76
N THR A 244 -11.66 8.25 0.97
CA THR A 244 -10.42 8.95 0.60
C THR A 244 -9.78 9.72 1.76
N GLU A 245 -10.50 9.90 2.88
CA GLU A 245 -10.02 10.53 4.12
C GLU A 245 -9.51 9.49 5.13
N GLU A 246 -9.33 8.24 4.69
CA GLU A 246 -8.89 7.10 5.48
C GLU A 246 -9.85 6.70 6.62
N LYS A 247 -11.08 7.20 6.59
CA LYS A 247 -12.10 6.85 7.57
C LYS A 247 -12.72 5.51 7.16
N LEU A 248 -12.84 4.61 8.13
CA LEU A 248 -13.53 3.35 7.93
C LEU A 248 -15.02 3.64 7.70
N ILE A 249 -15.52 3.29 6.52
CA ILE A 249 -16.91 3.49 6.12
C ILE A 249 -17.67 2.18 5.98
N PHE A 250 -17.01 1.03 6.03
CA PHE A 250 -17.67 -0.27 6.02
C PHE A 250 -16.76 -1.37 6.54
N GLU A 251 -17.32 -2.25 7.35
CA GLU A 251 -16.65 -3.46 7.86
C GLU A 251 -17.66 -4.61 7.80
N LYS A 252 -17.32 -5.70 7.10
CA LYS A 252 -18.15 -6.91 7.06
C LYS A 252 -17.30 -8.15 7.21
N LYS A 253 -17.57 -8.92 8.25
CA LYS A 253 -17.02 -10.26 8.43
C LYS A 253 -17.88 -11.28 7.70
N ILE A 254 -17.23 -12.16 6.96
CA ILE A 254 -17.81 -13.28 6.21
C ILE A 254 -17.16 -14.54 6.78
N LEU A 255 -17.97 -15.52 7.17
CA LEU A 255 -17.47 -16.85 7.50
C LEU A 255 -17.23 -17.60 6.20
N VAL A 256 -16.06 -18.19 6.08
CA VAL A 256 -15.68 -19.01 4.93
C VAL A 256 -15.87 -20.45 5.40
N THR A 257 -16.87 -21.11 4.82
CA THR A 257 -17.23 -22.52 5.04
C THR A 257 -16.83 -23.36 3.84
#